data_AF-A0A9D8BGS4-F1
#
_entry.id   AF-A0A9D8BGS4-F1
#
_cell.length_a   1.000
_cell.length_b   1.000
_cell.length_c   1.000
_cell.angle_alpha   90.00
_cell.angle_beta   90.00
_cell.angle_gamma   90.00
#
_symmetry.space_group_name_H-M   'P 1'
#
loop_
_entity.id
_entity.type
_entity.pdbx_description
1 polymer ?
#
loop_
_entity_poly.entity_id
_entity_poly.type
_entity_poly.pdbx_seq_one_letter_code
_entity_poly.pdbx_strand_id
1 'polypeptide(L)'
;MDQRTVTTNDMIEHNLNAFEKDKAVWMFSEDTLQKPEKVIFDSLNLSDMRVLDLGVGTGRTTPYLAPRCKTYIGVDYAEAMIT
;
A
#
# COMPACT_ATOMS: atom_id res chain seq x y z
N MET A 1 3.38 35.42 18.30
CA MET A 1 3.44 34.55 17.11
C MET A 1 4.66 33.66 17.30
N ASP A 2 4.44 32.39 17.65
CA ASP A 2 5.53 31.42 17.85
C ASP A 2 5.78 30.73 16.50
N GLN A 3 6.80 31.19 15.77
CA GLN A 3 7.29 30.45 14.61
C GLN A 3 8.32 29.44 15.11
N ARG A 4 7.84 28.26 15.52
CA ARG A 4 8.73 27.11 15.73
C ARG A 4 9.27 26.70 14.38
N THR A 5 10.59 26.68 14.25
CA THR A 5 11.29 26.12 13.10
C THR A 5 11.03 24.62 13.09
N VAL A 6 10.21 24.13 12.15
CA VAL A 6 10.00 22.71 11.93
C VAL A 6 11.32 22.09 11.50
N THR A 7 11.78 21.07 12.22
CA THR A 7 13.03 20.38 11.89
C THR A 7 12.82 19.38 10.76
N THR A 8 13.90 18.94 10.12
CA THR A 8 13.85 17.85 9.13
C THR A 8 13.24 16.58 9.72
N ASN A 9 13.52 16.27 10.99
CA ASN A 9 12.96 15.11 11.67
C ASN A 9 11.44 15.25 11.85
N ASP A 10 10.96 16.44 12.23
CA ASP A 10 9.51 16.69 12.36
C ASP A 10 8.78 16.50 11.01
N MET A 11 9.41 16.90 9.89
CA MET A 11 8.86 16.68 8.55
C MET A 11 8.84 15.19 8.17
N ILE A 12 9.90 14.46 8.49
CA ILE A 12 10.00 13.02 8.23
C ILE A 12 8.94 12.27 9.04
N GLU A 13 8.81 12.56 10.33
CA GLU A 13 7.80 11.95 11.20
C GLU A 13 6.39 12.28 10.74
N HIS A 14 6.12 13.53 10.33
CA HIS A 14 4.81 13.90 9.81
C HIS A 14 4.41 13.06 8.58
N ASN A 15 5.34 12.84 7.66
CA ASN A 15 5.10 12.05 6.45
C ASN A 15 4.97 10.56 6.77
N LEU A 16 5.82 10.00 7.64
CA LEU A 16 5.74 8.61 8.05
C LEU A 16 4.42 8.31 8.76
N ASN A 17 3.89 9.24 9.56
CA ASN A 17 2.62 9.06 10.25
C ASN A 17 1.39 9.39 9.38
N ALA A 18 1.57 9.73 8.10
CA ALA A 18 0.44 10.06 7.23
C ALA A 18 -0.49 8.85 6.98
N PHE A 19 0.09 7.65 6.88
CA PHE A 19 -0.61 6.40 6.58
C PHE A 19 -1.08 5.63 7.83
N GLU A 20 -0.67 6.06 9.02
CA GLU A 20 -1.16 5.54 10.32
C GLU A 20 -2.52 6.13 10.74
N LYS A 21 -3.17 6.88 9.85
CA LYS A 21 -4.43 7.60 10.16
C LYS A 21 -5.62 6.83 9.59
N ASP A 22 -6.66 6.64 10.40
CA ASP A 22 -7.92 5.99 9.98
C ASP A 22 -8.50 6.58 8.68
N LYS A 23 -8.38 7.91 8.50
CA LYS A 23 -8.83 8.58 7.28
C LYS A 23 -8.08 8.08 6.04
N ALA A 24 -6.77 7.87 6.15
CA ALA A 24 -5.97 7.35 5.05
C ALA A 24 -6.40 5.91 4.75
N VAL A 25 -6.47 5.05 5.78
CA VAL A 25 -6.94 3.67 5.65
C VAL A 25 -8.29 3.63 4.92
N TRP A 26 -9.29 4.33 5.44
CA TRP A 26 -10.63 4.40 4.84
C TRP A 26 -10.61 4.83 3.36
N MET A 27 -9.83 5.85 3.02
CA MET A 27 -9.74 6.36 1.64
C MET A 27 -9.09 5.34 0.69
N PHE A 28 -8.23 4.47 1.20
CA PHE A 28 -7.54 3.45 0.41
C PHE A 28 -8.18 2.06 0.53
N SER A 29 -9.25 1.87 1.30
CA SER A 29 -9.94 0.57 1.47
C SER A 29 -10.88 0.18 0.32
N GLU A 30 -11.18 1.08 -0.62
CA GLU A 30 -12.08 0.80 -1.77
C GLU A 30 -11.58 -0.41 -2.56
N ASP A 31 -12.34 -1.50 -2.71
CA ASP A 31 -11.82 -2.81 -3.17
C ASP A 31 -11.78 -3.01 -4.71
N THR A 32 -11.84 -1.93 -5.48
CA THR A 32 -11.92 -1.99 -6.95
C THR A 32 -10.56 -1.78 -7.62
N LEU A 33 -10.24 -2.61 -8.62
CA LEU A 33 -9.08 -2.39 -9.49
C LEU A 33 -9.27 -1.15 -10.35
N GLN A 34 -8.25 -0.30 -10.37
CA GLN A 34 -8.17 0.79 -11.32
C GLN A 34 -7.76 0.26 -12.70
N LYS A 35 -8.11 1.01 -13.75
CA LYS A 35 -7.79 0.62 -15.13
C LYS A 35 -6.29 0.31 -15.36
N PRO A 36 -5.33 1.10 -14.83
CA PRO A 36 -3.91 0.80 -15.01
C PRO A 36 -3.49 -0.53 -14.36
N GLU A 37 -4.01 -0.84 -13.17
CA GLU A 37 -3.70 -2.09 -12.46
C GLU A 37 -4.18 -3.30 -13.23
N LYS A 38 -5.40 -3.23 -13.79
CA LYS A 38 -5.94 -4.29 -14.62
C LYS A 38 -5.05 -4.55 -15.84
N VAL A 39 -4.61 -3.49 -16.52
CA VAL A 39 -3.71 -3.61 -17.69
C VAL A 39 -2.38 -4.27 -17.30
N ILE A 40 -1.80 -3.88 -16.17
CA ILE A 40 -0.55 -4.47 -15.67
C ILE A 40 -0.77 -5.94 -15.33
N PHE A 41 -1.79 -6.26 -14.51
CA PHE A 41 -2.03 -7.62 -14.05
C PHE A 41 -2.35 -8.58 -15.19
N ASP A 42 -3.09 -8.13 -16.21
CA ASP A 42 -3.40 -8.94 -17.39
C ASP A 42 -2.17 -9.16 -18.31
N SER A 43 -1.15 -8.30 -18.21
CA SER A 43 0.08 -8.43 -18.99
C SER A 43 1.13 -9.37 -18.38
N LEU A 44 0.95 -9.76 -17.12
CA LEU A 44 1.91 -10.56 -16.37
C LEU A 44 1.49 -12.03 -16.31
N ASN A 45 2.44 -12.94 -16.58
CA ASN A 45 2.26 -14.37 -16.32
C ASN A 45 3.01 -14.74 -15.03
N LEU A 46 2.27 -14.93 -13.94
CA LEU A 46 2.84 -15.07 -12.59
C LEU A 46 2.69 -16.48 -11.99
N SER A 47 2.13 -17.45 -12.74
CA SER A 47 1.69 -18.75 -12.20
C SER A 47 2.71 -19.46 -11.31
N ASP A 48 3.99 -19.42 -11.69
CA ASP A 48 5.09 -20.10 -10.97
C ASP A 48 5.95 -19.15 -10.12
N MET A 49 5.60 -17.87 -10.08
CA MET A 49 6.40 -16.82 -9.45
C MET A 49 6.12 -16.70 -7.96
N ARG A 50 7.15 -16.28 -7.23
CA ARG A 50 7.05 -15.78 -5.85
C ARG A 50 7.04 -14.26 -5.92
N VAL A 51 5.94 -13.64 -5.47
CA VAL A 51 5.69 -12.20 -5.60
C VAL A 51 5.78 -11.54 -4.22
N LEU A 52 6.50 -10.42 -4.17
CA LEU A 52 6.51 -9.48 -3.07
C LEU A 52 5.75 -8.22 -3.50
N ASP A 53 4.67 -7.89 -2.81
CA ASP A 53 3.95 -6.62 -2.97
C ASP A 53 4.40 -5.66 -1.86
N LEU A 54 5.11 -4.60 -2.26
CA LEU A 54 5.74 -3.64 -1.37
C LEU A 54 4.89 -2.37 -1.31
N GLY A 55 4.42 -2.03 -0.11
CA GLY A 55 3.39 -1.00 0.06
C GLY A 55 2.02 -1.56 -0.26
N VAL A 56 1.71 -2.74 0.26
CA VAL A 56 0.45 -3.46 0.01
C VAL A 56 -0.77 -2.66 0.48
N GLY A 57 -0.57 -1.68 1.36
CA GLY A 57 -1.62 -0.85 1.93
C GLY A 57 -2.70 -1.70 2.59
N THR A 58 -3.95 -1.28 2.41
CA THR A 58 -5.18 -2.00 2.81
C THR A 58 -5.40 -3.34 2.09
N GLY A 59 -4.47 -3.76 1.22
CA GLY A 59 -4.57 -5.00 0.48
C GLY A 59 -5.59 -4.98 -0.66
N ARG A 60 -6.04 -3.81 -1.11
CA ARG A 60 -7.03 -3.65 -2.20
C ARG A 60 -6.74 -4.50 -3.45
N THR A 61 -5.47 -4.63 -3.82
CA THR A 61 -5.03 -5.41 -4.99
C THR A 61 -4.82 -6.90 -4.68
N THR A 62 -4.66 -7.28 -3.40
CA THR A 62 -4.35 -8.64 -2.95
C THR A 62 -5.33 -9.69 -3.48
N PRO A 63 -6.67 -9.50 -3.44
CA PRO A 63 -7.62 -10.49 -3.97
C PRO A 63 -7.45 -10.78 -5.47
N TYR A 64 -6.87 -9.84 -6.20
CA TYR A 64 -6.60 -9.98 -7.63
C TYR A 64 -5.20 -10.54 -7.86
N LEU A 65 -4.18 -10.06 -7.16
CA LEU A 65 -2.79 -10.43 -7.43
C LEU A 65 -2.43 -11.81 -6.84
N ALA A 66 -2.83 -12.09 -5.60
CA ALA A 66 -2.41 -13.30 -4.88
C ALA A 66 -2.81 -14.61 -5.60
N PRO A 67 -4.03 -14.77 -6.16
CA PRO A 67 -4.42 -15.99 -6.86
C PRO A 67 -3.66 -16.25 -8.18
N ARG A 68 -2.96 -15.25 -8.72
CA ARG A 68 -2.26 -15.36 -10.01
C ARG A 68 -0.83 -15.92 -9.87
N CYS A 69 -0.33 -16.09 -8.64
CA CYS A 69 1.05 -16.49 -8.39
C CYS A 69 1.19 -17.68 -7.45
N LYS A 70 2.37 -18.31 -7.44
CA LYS A 70 2.67 -19.48 -6.61
C LYS A 70 2.78 -19.12 -5.12
N THR A 71 3.31 -17.95 -4.82
CA THR A 71 3.46 -17.46 -3.45
C THR A 71 3.36 -15.94 -3.46
N TYR A 72 2.56 -15.39 -2.56
CA TYR A 72 2.36 -13.96 -2.40
C TYR A 72 2.75 -13.55 -0.99
N ILE A 73 3.54 -12.49 -0.88
CA ILE A 73 3.82 -11.81 0.38
C ILE A 73 3.52 -10.32 0.17
N GLY A 74 2.56 -9.79 0.89
CA GLY A 74 2.31 -8.35 0.97
C GLY A 74 2.96 -7.78 2.22
N VAL A 75 3.62 -6.64 2.09
CA VAL A 75 4.17 -5.90 3.22
C VAL A 75 3.82 -4.42 3.12
N ASP A 76 3.53 -3.82 4.25
CA ASP A 76 3.46 -2.38 4.43
C ASP A 76 4.24 -2.00 5.68
N TYR A 77 4.71 -0.76 5.74
CA TYR A 77 5.38 -0.26 6.94
C TYR A 77 4.36 0.24 7.97
N ALA A 78 3.21 0.74 7.51
CA ALA A 78 2.20 1.33 8.37
C ALA A 78 1.32 0.23 8.96
N GLU A 79 1.30 0.10 10.28
CA GLU A 79 0.54 -0.95 10.95
C GLU A 79 -0.95 -0.80 10.66
N ALA A 80 -1.48 0.45 10.67
CA ALA A 80 -2.89 0.72 10.38
C ALA A 80 -3.32 0.32 8.95
N MET A 81 -2.39 0.14 8.02
CA MET A 81 -2.70 -0.30 6.65
C MET A 81 -2.92 -1.80 6.55
N ILE A 82 -2.37 -2.60 7.46
CA ILE A 82 -2.47 -4.06 7.42
C ILE A 82 -3.55 -4.51 8.41
N THR A 83 -4.58 -5.21 7.92
CA THR A 83 -5.71 -5.72 8.71
C THR A 83 -5.66 -7.23 8.89
#